data_AF-A0A7Y2G1S9-F1
#
_entry.id   AF-A0A7Y2G1S9-F1
#
_cell.length_a   1.000
_cell.length_b   1.000
_cell.length_c   1.000
_cell.angle_alpha   90.00
_cell.angle_beta   90.00
_cell.angle_gamma   90.00
#
_symmetry.space_group_name_H-M   'P 1'
#
loop_
_entity.id
_entity.type
_entity.pdbx_description
1 polymer ?
#
loop_
_entity_poly.entity_id
_entity_poly.type
_entity_poly.pdbx_seq_one_letter_code
_entity_poly.pdbx_strand_id
1 'polypeptide(L)' 'MQKSLSSSKQKSFLGLLRQVREEAGLRQVDVAERLNQPQSFVSKYEAGERRLDLLELELVCEACGTELEAFVRRYRATSS' A
#
# COMPACT_ATOMS: atom_id res chain seq x y z
N MET A 1 6.21 3.06 -25.76
CA MET A 1 6.27 1.75 -25.07
C MET A 1 7.17 1.87 -23.83
N GLN A 2 6.61 2.35 -22.70
CA GLN A 2 7.28 2.41 -21.37
C GLN A 2 6.42 1.70 -20.29
N LYS A 3 5.37 0.97 -20.69
CA LYS A 3 4.39 0.38 -19.77
C LYS A 3 4.93 -0.83 -18.99
N SER A 4 5.96 -1.53 -19.45
CA SER A 4 6.40 -2.82 -18.85
C SER A 4 7.16 -2.65 -17.53
N LEU A 5 8.09 -1.69 -17.45
CA LEU A 5 8.84 -1.40 -16.21
C LEU A 5 7.98 -0.70 -15.16
N SER A 6 7.06 0.16 -15.59
CA SER A 6 6.11 0.81 -14.68
C SER A 6 5.12 -0.20 -14.10
N SER A 7 4.68 -1.20 -14.87
CA SER A 7 3.69 -2.17 -14.41
C SER A 7 4.29 -3.19 -13.43
N SER A 8 5.55 -3.59 -13.60
CA SER A 8 6.22 -4.47 -12.63
C SER A 8 6.43 -3.76 -11.28
N LYS A 9 6.97 -2.53 -11.31
CA LYS A 9 7.15 -1.71 -10.10
C LYS A 9 5.82 -1.41 -9.40
N GLN A 10 4.78 -1.10 -10.18
CA GLN A 10 3.44 -0.90 -9.64
C GLN A 10 2.91 -2.19 -8.97
N LYS A 11 3.05 -3.36 -9.59
CA LYS A 11 2.65 -4.63 -8.98
C LYS A 11 3.40 -4.90 -7.68
N SER A 12 4.71 -4.67 -7.63
CA SER A 12 5.50 -4.84 -6.40
C SER A 12 5.07 -3.88 -5.30
N PHE A 13 4.78 -2.61 -5.65
CA PHE A 13 4.27 -1.62 -4.71
C PHE A 13 2.91 -2.02 -4.12
N LEU A 14 1.96 -2.40 -4.97
CA LEU A 14 0.63 -2.85 -4.56
C LEU A 14 0.68 -4.14 -3.74
N GLY A 15 1.54 -5.08 -4.14
CA GLY A 15 1.79 -6.31 -3.38
C GLY A 15 2.34 -6.02 -1.99
N LEU A 16 3.27 -5.06 -1.86
CA LEU A 16 3.82 -4.69 -0.56
C LEU A 16 2.80 -4.00 0.35
N LEU A 17 1.93 -3.13 -0.18
CA LEU A 17 0.83 -2.53 0.58
C LEU A 17 -0.06 -3.61 1.19
N ARG A 18 -0.46 -4.58 0.37
CA ARG A 18 -1.27 -5.71 0.81
C ARG A 18 -0.54 -6.56 1.85
N GLN A 19 0.74 -6.86 1.61
CA GLN A 19 1.56 -7.65 2.52
C GLN A 19 1.69 -6.98 3.89
N VAL A 20 1.95 -5.68 3.94
CA VAL A 20 2.05 -4.92 5.19
C VAL A 20 0.74 -4.96 5.98
N ARG A 21 -0.41 -4.85 5.30
CA ARG A 21 -1.72 -5.01 5.94
C ARG A 21 -1.93 -6.43 6.49
N GLU A 22 -1.58 -7.45 5.71
CA GLU A 22 -1.75 -8.86 6.10
C GLU A 22 -0.81 -9.23 7.26
N GLU A 23 0.43 -8.74 7.28
CA GLU A 23 1.39 -8.89 8.38
C GLU A 23 0.89 -8.23 9.68
N ALA A 24 0.16 -7.12 9.56
CA ALA A 24 -0.51 -6.46 10.69
C ALA A 24 -1.77 -7.23 11.17
N GLY A 25 -2.16 -8.31 10.49
CA GLY A 25 -3.37 -9.08 10.82
C GLY A 25 -4.68 -8.35 10.53
N LEU A 26 -4.65 -7.33 9.66
CA LEU A 26 -5.80 -6.46 9.40
C LEU A 26 -6.56 -6.87 8.13
N ARG A 27 -7.89 -6.82 8.19
CA ARG A 27 -8.74 -6.85 7.01
C ARG A 27 -8.78 -5.46 6.38
N GLN A 28 -9.24 -5.38 5.13
CA GLN A 28 -9.39 -4.10 4.44
C GLN A 28 -10.34 -3.13 5.18
N VAL A 29 -11.41 -3.65 5.80
CA VAL A 29 -12.33 -2.85 6.64
C VAL A 29 -11.63 -2.25 7.85
N ASP A 30 -10.72 -2.99 8.49
CA ASP A 30 -10.08 -2.54 9.72
C ASP A 30 -9.11 -1.36 9.44
N VAL A 31 -8.40 -1.40 8.31
CA VAL A 31 -7.57 -0.26 7.86
C VAL A 31 -8.44 0.93 7.46
N ALA A 32 -9.55 0.69 6.76
CA ALA A 32 -10.45 1.76 6.35
C ALA A 32 -11.06 2.49 7.56
N GLU A 33 -11.45 1.74 8.60
CA GLU A 33 -11.94 2.29 9.87
C GLU A 33 -10.88 3.15 10.57
N ARG A 34 -9.62 2.68 10.65
CA ARG A 34 -8.51 3.45 11.22
C ARG A 34 -8.25 4.76 10.48
N LEU A 35 -8.49 4.78 9.17
CA LEU A 35 -8.30 5.94 8.31
C LEU A 35 -9.55 6.84 8.20
N ASN A 36 -10.66 6.46 8.84
CA ASN A 36 -11.97 7.10 8.65
C ASN A 36 -12.36 7.20 7.16
N GLN A 37 -12.16 6.12 6.42
CA GLN A 37 -12.45 5.99 4.98
C GLN A 37 -13.42 4.83 4.73
N PRO A 38 -14.14 4.82 3.59
CA PRO A 38 -14.90 3.64 3.18
C PRO A 38 -13.95 2.47 2.87
N GLN A 39 -14.38 1.23 3.10
CA GLN A 39 -13.61 0.03 2.72
C GLN A 39 -13.15 0.05 1.25
N SER A 40 -13.94 0.67 0.37
CA SER A 40 -13.61 0.83 -1.04
C SER A 40 -12.37 1.69 -1.30
N PHE A 41 -11.95 2.54 -0.36
CA PHE A 41 -10.67 3.24 -0.43
C PHE A 41 -9.52 2.23 -0.45
N VAL A 42 -9.56 1.26 0.47
CA VAL A 42 -8.53 0.22 0.62
C VAL A 42 -8.52 -0.74 -0.56
N SER A 43 -9.68 -1.27 -0.94
CA SER A 43 -9.73 -2.21 -2.07
C SER A 43 -9.28 -1.58 -3.39
N LYS A 44 -9.65 -0.31 -3.65
CA LYS A 44 -9.25 0.39 -4.87
C LYS A 44 -7.75 0.68 -4.93
N TYR A 45 -7.12 1.06 -3.82
CA TYR A 45 -5.67 1.28 -3.86
C TYR A 45 -4.92 -0.05 -3.98
N GLU A 46 -5.34 -1.13 -3.31
CA GLU A 46 -4.68 -2.44 -3.42
C GLU A 46 -4.82 -3.05 -4.82
N ALA A 47 -5.95 -2.78 -5.50
CA ALA A 47 -6.16 -3.17 -6.90
C ALA A 47 -5.44 -2.28 -7.92
N GLY A 48 -4.92 -1.12 -7.49
CA GLY A 48 -4.29 -0.13 -8.37
C GLY A 48 -5.25 0.73 -9.19
N GLU A 49 -6.55 0.66 -8.88
CA GLU A 49 -7.60 1.53 -9.45
C GLU A 49 -7.51 2.95 -8.91
N ARG A 50 -6.97 3.11 -7.70
CA ARG A 50 -6.67 4.40 -7.06
C ARG A 50 -5.19 4.49 -6.72
N ARG A 51 -4.57 5.62 -7.04
CA ARG A 51 -3.21 5.92 -6.58
C ARG A 51 -3.27 6.56 -5.21
N LEU A 52 -2.34 6.18 -4.34
CA LEU A 52 -2.06 6.90 -3.09
C LEU A 52 -1.04 8.00 -3.38
N ASP A 53 -1.26 9.18 -2.81
CA ASP A 53 -0.19 10.15 -2.65
C ASP A 53 0.72 9.79 -1.45
N LEU A 54 1.73 10.62 -1.18
CA LEU A 54 2.69 10.35 -0.11
C LEU A 54 2.06 10.42 1.29
N LEU A 55 1.16 11.38 1.53
CA LEU A 55 0.51 11.56 2.82
C LEU A 55 -0.45 10.40 3.10
N GLU A 56 -1.17 9.97 2.07
CA GLU A 56 -2.04 8.79 2.17
C GLU A 56 -1.25 7.50 2.40
N LEU A 57 -0.10 7.36 1.75
CA LEU A 57 0.79 6.22 1.98
C LEU A 57 1.30 6.19 3.43
N GLU A 58 1.69 7.35 3.98
CA GLU A 58 2.11 7.48 5.38
C GLU A 58 1.01 7.04 6.34
N LEU A 59 -0.21 7.56 6.16
CA LEU A 59 -1.36 7.16 6.97
C LEU A 59 -1.67 5.67 6.86
N VAL A 60 -1.59 5.07 5.66
CA VAL A 60 -1.78 3.63 5.49
C VAL A 60 -0.70 2.83 6.21
N CYS A 61 0.55 3.29 6.19
CA CYS A 61 1.66 2.68 6.91
C CYS A 61 1.39 2.71 8.42
N GLU A 62 1.05 3.86 8.97
CA GLU A 62 0.71 4.04 10.39
C GLU A 62 -0.49 3.18 10.80
N ALA A 63 -1.54 3.16 9.99
CA ALA A 63 -2.71 2.32 10.22
C ALA A 63 -2.36 0.82 10.25
N CYS A 64 -1.32 0.40 9.55
CA CYS A 64 -0.79 -0.97 9.58
C CYS A 64 0.32 -1.17 10.62
N GLY A 65 0.69 -0.17 11.41
CA GLY A 65 1.73 -0.26 12.42
C GLY A 65 3.16 -0.32 11.86
N THR A 66 3.40 0.25 10.68
CA THR A 66 4.75 0.40 10.10
C THR A 66 5.06 1.87 9.85
N GLU A 67 6.33 2.24 9.92
CA GLU A 67 6.79 3.57 9.51
C GLU A 67 6.92 3.67 7.99
N LEU A 68 6.69 4.86 7.44
CA LEU A 68 6.83 5.16 6.01
C LEU A 68 8.26 4.83 5.51
N GLU A 69 9.29 5.18 6.28
CA GLU A 69 10.68 4.92 5.92
C GLU A 69 10.97 3.41 5.81
N ALA A 70 10.44 2.62 6.74
CA ALA A 70 10.55 1.17 6.73
C ALA A 70 9.84 0.57 5.50
N PHE A 71 8.66 1.07 5.15
CA PHE A 71 7.95 0.68 3.94
C PHE A 71 8.79 0.96 2.68
N VAL A 72 9.32 2.18 2.54
CA VAL A 72 10.14 2.57 1.37
C VAL A 72 11.40 1.71 1.29
N ARG A 73 12.07 1.43 2.42
CA ARG A 73 13.23 0.55 2.47
C ARG A 73 12.90 -0.86 1.94
N ARG A 74 11.78 -1.44 2.39
CA ARG A 74 11.29 -2.74 1.91
C ARG A 74 10.98 -2.71 0.41
N TYR A 75 10.27 -1.68 -0.06
CA TYR A 75 9.94 -1.53 -1.49
C TYR A 75 11.18 -1.49 -2.38
N ARG A 76 12.24 -0.78 -1.95
CA ARG A 76 13.50 -0.70 -2.68
C ARG A 76 14.24 -2.04 -2.71
N ALA A 77 14.21 -2.80 -1.62
CA ALA A 77 14.83 -4.13 -1.54
C ALA A 77 14.14 -5.17 -2.45
N THR A 78 12.82 -5.10 -2.61
CA THR A 78 12.05 -6.03 -3.48
C THR A 78 12.08 -5.63 -4.96
N SER A 79 12.47 -4.40 -5.28
CA SER A 79 12.50 -3.86 -6.65
C SER A 79 13.86 -3.93 -7.33
N SER A 80 14.83 -4.64 -6.73
CA SER A 80 16.18 -4.90 -7.24
C SER A 80 16.30 -6.23 -7.97
#